data_AF-A0A847HEN9-F1
#
_entry.id   AF-A0A847HEN9-F1
#
_cell.length_a   1.000
_cell.length_b   1.000
_cell.length_c   1.000
_cell.angle_alpha   90.00
_cell.angle_beta   90.00
_cell.angle_gamma   90.00
#
_symmetry.space_group_name_H-M   'P 1'
#
loop_
_entity.id
_entity.type
_entity.pdbx_description
1 polymer ?
#
loop_
_entity_poly.entity_id
_entity_poly.type
_entity_poly.pdbx_seq_one_letter_code
_entity_poly.pdbx_strand_id
1 'polypeptide(L)'
;MLEGPILAVSRQTKSVADIPGTPKRYSFSKNAEPIEVPGLLDLQRESFAWLIGTPEWRARQQEERGPEARVTSGLEDILDELSPIQDYSENMS
;
A
#
# COMPACT_ATOMS: atom_id res chain seq x y z
N MET A 1 -48.93 -0.65 -28.65
CA MET A 1 -48.19 -1.70 -27.92
C MET A 1 -46.71 -1.42 -28.15
N LEU A 2 -46.10 -0.57 -27.33
CA LEU A 2 -44.67 -0.23 -27.45
C LEU A 2 -44.00 -0.73 -26.17
N GLU A 3 -43.49 -1.95 -26.22
CA GLU A 3 -42.71 -2.55 -25.15
C GLU A 3 -41.42 -1.73 -24.98
N GLY A 4 -41.22 -1.16 -23.79
CA GLY A 4 -40.02 -0.38 -23.47
C GLY A 4 -38.76 -1.24 -23.39
N PRO A 5 -37.56 -0.68 -23.66
CA PRO A 5 -36.32 -1.43 -23.64
C PRO A 5 -36.00 -1.98 -22.24
N ILE A 6 -35.67 -3.27 -22.21
CA ILE A 6 -35.39 -4.05 -21.01
C ILE A 6 -34.11 -3.49 -20.36
N LEU A 7 -34.23 -2.96 -19.14
CA LEU A 7 -33.11 -2.53 -18.31
C LEU A 7 -32.22 -3.73 -17.97
N ALA A 8 -31.15 -3.94 -18.73
CA ALA A 8 -30.12 -4.89 -18.38
C ALA A 8 -29.44 -4.44 -17.07
N VAL A 9 -29.32 -5.36 -16.11
CA VAL A 9 -28.59 -5.15 -14.86
C VAL A 9 -27.12 -4.89 -15.18
N SER A 10 -26.73 -3.62 -15.15
CA SER A 10 -25.32 -3.21 -15.20
C SER A 10 -24.66 -3.58 -13.87
N ARG A 11 -23.59 -4.38 -13.92
CA ARG A 11 -22.77 -4.82 -12.76
C ARG A 11 -21.87 -3.70 -12.23
N GLN A 12 -22.37 -2.48 -12.18
CA GLN A 12 -21.54 -1.35 -11.79
C GLN A 12 -21.73 -1.10 -10.29
N THR A 13 -20.67 -1.33 -9.51
CA THR A 13 -20.51 -1.07 -8.06
C THR A 13 -20.07 0.38 -7.81
N LYS A 14 -20.85 1.18 -7.08
CA LYS A 14 -20.65 2.58 -6.59
C LYS A 14 -19.68 3.57 -7.30
N SER A 15 -20.10 4.83 -7.37
CA SER A 15 -19.32 5.98 -7.85
C SER A 15 -18.24 6.38 -6.85
N VAL A 16 -16.96 6.25 -7.24
CA VAL A 16 -15.89 7.06 -6.63
C VAL A 16 -16.06 8.46 -7.23
N ALA A 17 -16.48 9.42 -6.43
CA ALA A 17 -16.99 10.69 -6.95
C ALA A 17 -15.93 11.63 -7.57
N ASP A 18 -14.64 11.24 -7.60
CA ASP A 18 -13.57 12.14 -8.05
C ASP A 18 -12.41 11.43 -8.75
N ILE A 19 -12.68 10.36 -9.52
CA ILE A 19 -11.67 9.76 -10.41
C ILE A 19 -11.81 10.40 -11.79
N PRO A 20 -10.79 11.15 -12.27
CA PRO A 20 -10.81 11.74 -13.62
C PRO A 20 -11.09 10.68 -14.69
N GLY A 21 -12.05 10.97 -15.58
CA GLY A 21 -12.41 10.08 -16.70
C GLY A 21 -13.42 8.98 -16.37
N THR A 22 -13.93 8.90 -15.13
CA THR A 22 -15.01 7.96 -14.82
C THR A 22 -16.39 8.45 -15.26
N PRO A 23 -17.23 7.58 -15.86
CA PRO A 23 -18.60 7.97 -16.22
C PRO A 23 -19.45 8.20 -14.97
N LYS A 24 -20.42 9.13 -15.06
CA LYS A 24 -21.34 9.43 -13.96
C LYS A 24 -22.24 8.23 -13.64
N ARG A 25 -22.26 7.82 -12.38
CA ARG A 25 -23.04 6.67 -11.90
C ARG A 25 -23.81 7.04 -10.66
N TYR A 26 -25.12 6.83 -10.68
CA TYR A 26 -25.99 7.17 -9.55
C TYR A 26 -25.89 6.11 -8.46
N SER A 27 -25.84 6.56 -7.20
CA SER A 27 -25.78 5.72 -6.00
C SER A 27 -27.04 5.94 -5.16
N PHE A 28 -27.62 4.87 -4.63
CA PHE A 28 -28.77 4.93 -3.70
C PHE A 28 -28.34 4.99 -2.23
N SER A 29 -27.06 5.29 -1.95
CA SER A 29 -26.56 5.33 -0.58
C SER A 29 -27.20 6.48 0.17
N LYS A 30 -27.87 6.16 1.29
CA LYS A 30 -28.53 7.16 2.14
C LYS A 30 -27.55 7.93 3.01
N ASN A 31 -26.40 7.33 3.33
CA ASN A 31 -25.35 7.90 4.14
C ASN A 31 -24.05 7.99 3.32
N ALA A 32 -23.21 8.98 3.62
CA ALA A 32 -21.88 9.13 3.04
C ALA A 32 -20.90 8.11 3.64
N GLU A 33 -19.90 7.71 2.84
CA GLU A 33 -18.83 6.86 3.31
C GLU A 33 -17.87 7.68 4.19
N PRO A 34 -17.57 7.26 5.43
CA PRO A 34 -16.74 8.05 6.34
C PRO A 34 -15.25 7.97 6.02
N ILE A 35 -14.82 6.92 5.33
CA ILE A 35 -13.43 6.64 4.96
C ILE A 35 -13.43 6.13 3.52
N GLU A 36 -12.51 6.65 2.72
CA GLU A 36 -12.32 6.24 1.33
C GLU A 36 -11.68 4.86 1.20
N VAL A 37 -11.79 4.27 0.02
CA VAL A 37 -11.13 2.98 -0.26
C VAL A 37 -9.61 3.19 -0.29
N PRO A 38 -8.82 2.46 0.53
CA PRO A 38 -7.37 2.56 0.50
C PRO A 38 -6.80 2.00 -0.81
N GLY A 39 -5.52 2.22 -1.07
CA GLY A 39 -4.86 1.61 -2.22
C GLY A 39 -4.86 0.09 -2.07
N LEU A 40 -5.51 -0.59 -3.01
CA LEU A 40 -5.70 -2.05 -2.95
C LEU A 40 -4.38 -2.84 -3.00
N LEU A 41 -3.31 -2.20 -3.46
CA LEU A 41 -1.98 -2.78 -3.57
C LEU A 41 -1.01 -2.23 -2.52
N ASP A 42 -1.49 -1.40 -1.59
CA ASP A 42 -0.61 -0.75 -0.62
C ASP A 42 0.06 -1.78 0.27
N LEU A 43 -0.66 -2.81 0.72
CA LEU A 43 -0.04 -3.90 1.50
C LEU A 43 1.18 -4.51 0.79
N GLN A 44 1.08 -4.77 -0.52
CA GLN A 44 2.16 -5.37 -1.29
C GLN A 44 3.31 -4.38 -1.54
N ARG A 45 2.95 -3.14 -1.93
CA ARG A 45 3.92 -2.09 -2.22
C ARG A 45 4.70 -1.68 -0.98
N GLU A 46 4.00 -1.47 0.12
CA GLU A 46 4.57 -1.07 1.41
C GLU A 46 5.43 -2.18 2.01
N SER A 47 4.97 -3.44 1.94
CA SER A 47 5.75 -4.59 2.39
C SER A 47 7.08 -4.69 1.63
N PHE A 48 7.05 -4.56 0.30
CA PHE A 48 8.27 -4.61 -0.49
C PHE A 48 9.16 -3.38 -0.29
N ALA A 49 8.57 -2.19 -0.20
CA ALA A 49 9.29 -0.94 0.04
C ALA A 49 10.03 -0.93 1.38
N TRP A 50 9.41 -1.49 2.43
CA TRP A 50 10.06 -1.77 3.72
C TRP A 50 11.20 -2.76 3.59
N LEU A 51 10.97 -3.89 2.89
CA LEU A 51 11.97 -4.95 2.76
C LEU A 51 13.27 -4.41 2.14
N ILE A 52 13.17 -3.69 1.02
CA ILE A 52 14.34 -3.18 0.30
C ILE A 52 14.85 -1.83 0.82
N GLY A 53 14.10 -1.14 1.68
CA GLY A 53 14.48 0.15 2.23
C GLY A 53 14.46 1.30 1.21
N THR A 54 13.38 1.43 0.43
CA THR A 54 13.27 2.53 -0.54
C THR A 54 13.41 3.91 0.11
N PRO A 55 13.95 4.93 -0.60
CA PRO A 55 14.10 6.27 -0.03
C PRO A 55 12.78 6.89 0.43
N GLU A 56 11.70 6.67 -0.32
CA GLU A 56 10.36 7.17 -0.03
C GLU A 56 9.81 6.58 1.27
N TRP A 57 9.88 5.24 1.41
CA TRP A 57 9.49 4.56 2.64
C TRP A 57 10.32 5.03 3.84
N ARG A 58 11.64 5.14 3.67
CA ARG A 58 12.54 5.57 4.76
C ARG A 58 12.22 7.00 5.20
N ALA A 59 11.99 7.92 4.26
CA ALA A 59 11.61 9.30 4.57
C ALA A 59 10.30 9.36 5.36
N ARG A 60 9.26 8.63 4.92
CA ARG A 60 7.98 8.56 5.64
C ARG A 60 8.15 8.00 7.05
N GLN A 61 8.89 6.90 7.21
CA GLN A 61 9.13 6.30 8.53
C GLN A 61 9.95 7.21 9.44
N GLN A 62 10.92 7.96 8.90
CA GLN A 62 11.70 8.93 9.66
C GLN A 62 10.84 10.09 10.15
N GLU A 63 9.92 10.58 9.31
CA GLU A 63 8.96 11.62 9.69
C GLU A 63 8.00 11.15 10.79
N GLU A 64 7.47 9.92 10.67
CA GLU A 64 6.56 9.33 11.65
C GLU A 64 7.23 9.03 13.00
N ARG A 65 8.49 8.59 12.99
CA ARG A 65 9.21 8.18 14.22
C ARG A 65 10.07 9.29 14.83
N GLY A 66 10.29 10.39 14.10
CA GLY A 66 11.12 11.51 14.50
C GLY A 66 12.59 11.40 14.06
N PRO A 67 13.34 12.51 14.03
CA PRO A 67 14.67 12.60 13.40
C PRO A 67 15.76 11.73 14.04
N GLU A 68 15.63 11.42 15.32
CA GLU A 68 16.60 10.60 16.07
C GLU A 68 16.32 9.10 16.00
N ALA A 69 15.19 8.69 15.40
CA ALA A 69 14.83 7.28 15.31
C ALA A 69 15.72 6.55 14.30
N ARG A 70 16.29 5.41 14.70
CA ARG A 70 16.95 4.50 13.76
C ARG A 70 15.87 3.78 12.94
N VAL A 71 15.84 4.04 11.64
CA VAL A 71 14.96 3.37 10.68
C VAL A 71 15.78 2.39 9.87
N THR A 72 15.59 1.10 10.11
CA THR A 72 16.21 0.00 9.36
C THR A 72 15.17 -0.73 8.50
N SER A 73 15.59 -1.11 7.31
CA SER A 73 14.83 -1.92 6.37
C SER A 73 14.97 -3.41 6.67
N GLY A 74 14.06 -4.22 6.12
CA GLY A 74 14.09 -5.67 6.35
C GLY A 74 15.39 -6.35 5.90
N LEU A 75 15.97 -5.94 4.76
CA LEU A 75 17.26 -6.48 4.32
C LEU A 75 18.43 -6.00 5.18
N GLU A 76 18.40 -4.76 5.68
CA GLU A 76 19.42 -4.26 6.61
C GLU A 76 19.37 -5.04 7.92
N ASP A 77 18.18 -5.29 8.46
CA ASP A 77 17.99 -6.11 9.68
C ASP A 77 18.55 -7.52 9.49
N ILE A 78 18.27 -8.16 8.34
CA ILE A 78 18.79 -9.51 8.03
C ILE A 78 20.32 -9.52 7.94
N LEU A 79 20.93 -8.51 7.32
CA LEU A 79 22.38 -8.44 7.17
C LEU A 79 23.08 -8.12 8.51
N ASP A 80 22.47 -7.28 9.34
CA ASP A 80 22.93 -7.00 10.70
C ASP A 80 22.84 -8.27 11.57
N GLU A 81 21.78 -9.06 11.44
CA GLU A 81 21.60 -10.33 12.16
C GLU A 81 22.59 -11.41 11.71
N LEU A 82 22.83 -11.52 10.41
CA LEU A 82 23.76 -12.51 9.85
C LEU A 82 25.23 -12.20 10.20
N SER A 83 25.54 -10.95 10.54
CA SER A 83 26.91 -10.48 10.74
C SER A 83 27.32 -10.48 12.23
N PRO A 84 28.61 -10.76 12.55
CA PRO A 84 29.66 -11.26 11.66
C PRO A 84 29.60 -12.77 11.46
N ILE A 85 29.99 -13.23 10.27
CA ILE A 85 30.21 -14.65 9.99
C ILE A 85 31.60 -15.03 10.49
N GLN A 86 31.68 -16.04 11.35
CA GLN A 86 32.93 -16.55 11.92
C GLN A 86 33.09 -18.03 11.59
N ASP A 87 34.31 -18.42 11.21
CA ASP A 87 34.65 -19.84 11.06
C ASP A 87 35.02 -20.46 12.42
N TYR A 88 35.12 -21.80 12.48
CA TYR A 88 35.45 -22.51 13.72
C TYR A 88 36.88 -22.26 14.24
N SER A 89 37.73 -21.57 13.49
CA SER A 89 39.15 -21.44 13.79
C SER A 89 39.56 -20.11 14.42
N GLU A 90 38.63 -19.13 14.51
CA GLU A 90 38.82 -17.80 15.10
C GLU A 90 40.11 -17.06 14.66
N ASN A 91 40.76 -17.47 13.57
CA ASN A 91 41.98 -16.85 13.05
C ASN A 91 41.71 -16.20 11.71
N MET A 92 41.54 -14.88 11.72
CA MET A 92 41.72 -14.08 10.52
C MET A 92 43.23 -13.97 10.23
N SER A 93 43.65 -14.32 9.03
CA SER A 93 44.82 -13.66 8.42
C SER A 93 44.36 -12.50 7.57
#